data_AF-A0A971ND97-F1
#
_entry.id   AF-A0A971ND97-F1
#
_cell.length_a   1.000
_cell.length_b   1.000
_cell.length_c   1.000
_cell.angle_alpha   90.00
_cell.angle_beta   90.00
_cell.angle_gamma   90.00
#
_symmetry.space_group_name_H-M   'P 1'
#
loop_
_entity.id
_entity.type
_entity.pdbx_description
1 polymer ?
#
loop_
_entity_poly.entity_id
_entity_poly.type
_entity_poly.pdbx_seq_one_letter_code
_entity_poly.pdbx_strand_id
1 'polypeptide(L)'
;MYKSRVVCFFSEAQSEQPIIYRLVKDYNLVINILKADINPRKEGYLVVELSGNREDYESGIGFLKDIGVRVEPLSQTVVWQEEICTQCGACASFCPTGALDIDRSTMEISFDNSKCVVCGMCLDCCPTRAMTVFFNIAAPL
;
A
#
# COMPACT_ATOMS: atom_id res chain seq x y z
N MET A 1 -10.06 -16.27 9.69
CA MET A 1 -10.14 -14.81 9.55
C MET A 1 -9.37 -14.43 8.30
N TYR A 2 -10.07 -13.95 7.28
CA TYR A 2 -9.47 -13.47 6.04
C TYR A 2 -8.76 -12.14 6.31
N LYS A 3 -7.62 -11.92 5.66
CA LYS A 3 -6.81 -10.71 5.80
C LYS A 3 -6.30 -10.28 4.44
N SER A 4 -6.33 -8.99 4.17
CA SER A 4 -5.75 -8.43 2.95
C SER A 4 -5.25 -7.01 3.19
N ARG A 5 -4.14 -6.67 2.54
CA ARG A 5 -3.57 -5.32 2.55
C ARG A 5 -3.95 -4.60 1.27
N VAL A 6 -4.56 -3.44 1.41
CA VAL A 6 -5.07 -2.65 0.30
C VAL A 6 -4.72 -1.17 0.45
N VAL A 7 -4.74 -0.47 -0.67
CA VAL A 7 -4.66 0.98 -0.76
C VAL A 7 -6.04 1.49 -1.16
N CYS A 8 -6.63 2.32 -0.32
CA CYS A 8 -7.91 2.98 -0.57
C CYS A 8 -7.63 4.43 -0.96
N PHE A 9 -8.11 4.88 -2.11
CA PHE A 9 -8.01 6.28 -2.55
C PHE A 9 -9.32 7.01 -2.34
N PHE A 10 -9.23 8.19 -1.75
CA PHE A 10 -10.37 9.01 -1.39
C PHE A 10 -10.31 10.33 -2.15
N SER A 11 -11.42 10.70 -2.77
CA SER A 11 -11.66 12.05 -3.24
C SER A 11 -12.06 12.97 -2.07
N GLU A 12 -12.10 14.29 -2.32
CA GLU A 12 -12.53 15.29 -1.35
C GLU A 12 -13.92 14.93 -0.75
N ALA A 13 -14.89 14.60 -1.58
CA ALA A 13 -16.26 14.27 -1.17
C ALA A 13 -16.37 13.01 -0.29
N GLN A 14 -15.41 12.08 -0.42
CA GLN A 14 -15.36 10.86 0.39
C GLN A 14 -14.61 11.08 1.70
N SER A 15 -13.64 12.00 1.72
CA SER A 15 -12.81 12.26 2.91
C SER A 15 -13.60 12.78 4.12
N GLU A 16 -14.77 13.39 3.89
CA GLU A 16 -15.67 13.88 4.93
C GLU A 16 -16.67 12.83 5.44
N GLN A 17 -16.70 11.63 4.85
CA GLN A 17 -17.63 10.57 5.22
C GLN A 17 -17.03 9.64 6.29
N PRO A 18 -17.86 9.07 7.20
CA PRO A 18 -17.40 8.17 8.26
C PRO A 18 -17.12 6.74 7.74
N ILE A 19 -16.33 6.61 6.68
CA ILE A 19 -16.11 5.34 5.94
C ILE A 19 -15.52 4.27 6.84
N ILE A 20 -14.48 4.61 7.62
CA ILE A 20 -13.82 3.69 8.55
C ILE A 20 -14.79 3.17 9.62
N TYR A 21 -15.62 4.06 10.17
CA TYR A 21 -16.64 3.66 11.14
C TYR A 21 -17.65 2.68 10.53
N ARG A 22 -18.12 2.94 9.30
CA ARG A 22 -19.07 2.06 8.61
C ARG A 22 -18.49 0.69 8.30
N LEU A 23 -17.23 0.63 7.87
CA LEU A 23 -16.53 -0.65 7.67
C LEU A 23 -16.48 -1.51 8.94
N VAL A 24 -16.22 -0.89 10.09
CA VAL A 24 -16.22 -1.60 11.39
C VAL A 24 -17.63 -1.96 11.81
N LYS A 25 -18.58 -1.01 11.73
CA LYS A 25 -19.91 -1.15 12.32
C LYS A 25 -20.88 -1.98 11.50
N ASP A 26 -20.87 -1.78 10.18
CA ASP A 26 -21.85 -2.36 9.26
C ASP A 26 -21.31 -3.67 8.63
N TYR A 27 -20.00 -3.81 8.54
CA TYR A 27 -19.33 -4.95 7.88
C TYR A 27 -18.41 -5.74 8.81
N ASN A 28 -18.41 -5.47 10.12
CA ASN A 28 -17.60 -6.18 11.13
C ASN A 28 -16.10 -6.30 10.77
N LEU A 29 -15.55 -5.35 10.01
CA LEU A 29 -14.15 -5.40 9.61
C LEU A 29 -13.25 -4.78 10.68
N VAL A 30 -12.17 -5.47 11.00
CA VAL A 30 -11.08 -4.92 11.80
C VAL A 30 -10.06 -4.29 10.86
N ILE A 31 -9.71 -3.04 11.14
CA ILE A 31 -8.87 -2.20 10.29
C ILE A 31 -7.59 -1.88 11.04
N ASN A 32 -6.45 -2.16 10.42
CA ASN A 32 -5.15 -1.71 10.88
C ASN A 32 -4.54 -0.75 9.85
N ILE A 33 -4.24 0.48 10.26
CA ILE A 33 -3.68 1.52 9.38
C ILE A 33 -2.17 1.37 9.34
N LEU A 34 -1.62 1.17 8.14
CA LEU A 34 -0.19 1.05 7.90
C LEU A 34 0.43 2.40 7.50
N LYS A 35 -0.28 3.17 6.67
CA LYS A 35 0.11 4.51 6.22
C LYS A 35 -1.13 5.30 5.82
N ALA A 36 -1.11 6.61 6.01
CA ALA A 36 -2.20 7.49 5.61
C ALA A 36 -1.65 8.80 5.09
N ASP A 37 -2.23 9.28 4.00
CA ASP A 37 -2.10 10.65 3.51
C ASP A 37 -3.52 11.13 3.20
N ILE A 38 -4.09 11.96 4.07
CA ILE A 38 -5.46 12.45 3.93
C ILE A 38 -5.42 13.97 3.98
N ASN A 39 -5.83 14.59 2.87
CA ASN A 39 -5.91 16.03 2.74
C ASN A 39 -7.36 16.42 2.42
N PRO A 40 -8.07 17.14 3.30
CA PRO A 40 -9.49 17.50 3.10
C PRO A 40 -9.81 18.36 1.86
N ARG A 41 -8.82 18.71 1.04
CA ARG A 41 -8.95 19.55 -0.17
C ARG A 41 -8.30 18.93 -1.41
N LYS A 42 -7.83 17.70 -1.31
CA LYS A 42 -7.12 16.97 -2.37
C LYS A 42 -7.44 15.48 -2.29
N GLU A 43 -7.09 14.75 -3.34
CA GLU A 43 -7.09 13.29 -3.28
C GLU A 43 -6.09 12.80 -2.22
N GLY A 44 -6.50 11.82 -1.43
CA GLY A 44 -5.69 11.17 -0.41
C GLY A 44 -5.75 9.65 -0.53
N TYR A 45 -4.91 8.95 0.22
CA TYR A 45 -4.92 7.50 0.28
C TYR A 45 -4.69 6.96 1.69
N LEU A 46 -5.21 5.76 1.92
CA LEU A 46 -5.05 5.02 3.16
C LEU A 46 -4.54 3.62 2.80
N VAL A 47 -3.38 3.26 3.35
CA VAL A 47 -2.85 1.90 3.29
C VAL A 47 -3.29 1.16 4.54
N VAL A 48 -4.09 0.11 4.37
CA VAL A 48 -4.69 -0.64 5.47
C VAL A 48 -4.56 -2.14 5.30
N GLU A 49 -4.44 -2.85 6.42
CA GLU A 49 -4.80 -4.25 6.52
C GLU A 49 -6.26 -4.35 6.99
N LEU A 50 -7.11 -4.94 6.16
CA LEU A 50 -8.49 -5.27 6.49
C LEU A 50 -8.57 -6.75 6.87
N SER A 51 -9.28 -7.05 7.96
CA SER A 51 -9.49 -8.41 8.42
C SER A 51 -10.91 -8.67 8.91
N GLY A 52 -11.43 -9.86 8.64
CA GLY A 52 -12.80 -10.25 8.95
C GLY A 52 -13.10 -11.68 8.52
N ASN A 53 -14.37 -12.09 8.50
CA ASN A 53 -14.75 -13.27 7.74
C ASN A 53 -14.78 -12.91 6.22
N ARG A 54 -14.96 -13.91 5.36
CA ARG A 54 -14.84 -13.69 3.91
C ARG A 54 -16.02 -12.90 3.34
N GLU A 55 -17.24 -13.18 3.79
CA GLU A 55 -18.47 -12.51 3.33
C GLU A 55 -18.49 -11.03 3.73
N ASP A 56 -18.12 -10.73 4.97
CA ASP A 56 -17.94 -9.38 5.50
C ASP A 56 -16.89 -8.60 4.73
N TYR A 57 -15.74 -9.23 4.42
CA TYR A 57 -14.69 -8.61 3.62
C TYR A 57 -15.18 -8.27 2.22
N GLU A 58 -15.80 -9.22 1.53
CA GLU A 58 -16.31 -9.03 0.17
C GLU A 58 -17.38 -7.93 0.15
N SER A 59 -18.28 -7.91 1.14
CA SER A 59 -19.32 -6.88 1.29
C SER A 59 -18.75 -5.49 1.60
N GLY A 60 -17.76 -5.40 2.49
CA GLY A 60 -17.10 -4.13 2.84
C GLY A 60 -16.28 -3.55 1.68
N ILE A 61 -15.61 -4.40 0.89
CA ILE A 61 -14.95 -3.97 -0.35
C ILE A 61 -15.98 -3.51 -1.39
N GLY A 62 -17.12 -4.19 -1.50
CA GLY A 62 -18.25 -3.77 -2.35
C GLY A 62 -18.72 -2.37 -1.99
N PHE A 63 -18.96 -2.12 -0.70
CA PHE A 63 -19.34 -0.81 -0.18
C PHE A 63 -18.35 0.29 -0.55
N LEU A 64 -17.05 0.05 -0.36
CA LEU A 64 -16.01 1.02 -0.75
C LEU A 64 -16.12 1.39 -2.23
N LYS A 65 -16.25 0.38 -3.10
CA LYS A 65 -16.38 0.61 -4.55
C LYS A 65 -17.68 1.34 -4.90
N ASP A 66 -18.80 1.02 -4.24
CA ASP A 66 -20.10 1.63 -4.49
C ASP A 66 -20.13 3.13 -4.14
N ILE A 67 -19.41 3.54 -3.09
CA ILE A 67 -19.25 4.97 -2.76
C ILE A 67 -18.14 5.64 -3.58
N GLY A 68 -17.53 4.92 -4.53
CA GLY A 68 -16.50 5.39 -5.45
C GLY A 68 -15.08 5.40 -4.89
N VAL A 69 -14.82 4.77 -3.75
CA VAL A 69 -13.45 4.61 -3.22
C VAL A 69 -12.74 3.59 -4.10
N ARG A 70 -11.64 4.01 -4.73
CA ARG A 70 -10.79 3.10 -5.50
C ARG A 70 -9.98 2.26 -4.50
N VAL A 71 -10.04 0.94 -4.65
CA VAL A 71 -9.33 0.00 -3.77
C VAL A 71 -8.40 -0.87 -4.61
N GLU A 72 -7.10 -0.81 -4.31
CA GLU A 72 -6.05 -1.54 -5.02
C GLU A 72 -5.27 -2.47 -4.08
N PRO A 73 -4.80 -3.64 -4.53
CA PRO A 73 -3.93 -4.50 -3.71
C PRO A 73 -2.59 -3.83 -3.37
N LEU A 74 -2.15 -3.94 -2.11
CA LEU A 74 -0.87 -3.34 -1.69
C LEU A 74 0.33 -3.99 -2.40
N SER A 75 0.27 -5.30 -2.63
CA SER A 75 1.33 -6.10 -3.24
C SER A 75 1.66 -5.73 -4.69
N GLN A 76 0.83 -4.92 -5.35
CA GLN A 76 1.04 -4.46 -6.72
C GLN A 76 1.42 -2.98 -6.78
N THR A 77 1.62 -2.34 -5.63
CA THR A 77 1.84 -0.90 -5.56
C THR A 77 3.28 -0.53 -5.90
N VAL A 78 4.27 -1.20 -5.30
CA VAL A 78 5.68 -0.97 -5.58
C VAL A 78 6.13 -1.96 -6.65
N VAL A 79 6.67 -1.42 -7.74
CA VAL A 79 7.15 -2.21 -8.88
C VAL A 79 8.66 -2.13 -8.90
N TRP A 80 9.29 -3.30 -9.03
CA TRP A 80 10.73 -3.41 -9.21
C TRP A 80 11.01 -3.73 -10.69
N GLN A 81 11.69 -2.81 -11.37
CA GLN A 81 12.19 -2.99 -12.73
C GLN A 81 13.57 -3.63 -12.67
N GLU A 82 13.61 -4.96 -12.74
CA GLU A 82 14.82 -5.76 -12.67
C GLU A 82 15.82 -5.40 -13.78
N GLU A 83 15.33 -5.01 -14.95
CA GLU A 83 16.10 -4.67 -16.15
C GLU A 83 17.02 -3.44 -15.98
N ILE A 84 16.67 -2.50 -15.09
CA ILE A 84 17.47 -1.31 -14.77
C ILE A 84 18.07 -1.37 -13.36
N CYS A 85 17.82 -2.45 -12.62
CA CYS A 85 18.36 -2.65 -11.29
C CYS A 85 19.83 -3.06 -11.38
N THR A 86 20.70 -2.32 -10.70
CA THR A 86 22.13 -2.66 -10.60
C THR A 86 22.47 -3.54 -9.41
N GLN A 87 21.46 -4.07 -8.71
CA GLN A 87 21.61 -4.91 -7.51
C GLN A 87 22.45 -4.25 -6.38
N CYS A 88 22.50 -2.92 -6.33
CA CYS A 88 23.42 -2.18 -5.44
C CYS A 88 23.13 -2.28 -3.93
N GLY A 89 22.00 -2.84 -3.50
CA GLY A 89 21.70 -3.02 -2.07
C GLY A 89 21.18 -1.80 -1.30
N ALA A 90 21.09 -0.62 -1.95
CA ALA A 90 20.60 0.59 -1.28
C ALA A 90 19.18 0.41 -0.73
N CYS A 91 18.26 -0.13 -1.53
CA CYS A 91 16.88 -0.32 -1.13
C CYS A 91 16.71 -1.33 0.02
N ALA A 92 17.51 -2.39 0.06
CA ALA A 92 17.53 -3.34 1.17
C ALA A 92 17.99 -2.69 2.48
N SER A 93 19.00 -1.80 2.41
CA SER A 93 19.54 -1.10 3.59
C SER A 93 18.54 -0.14 4.23
N PHE A 94 17.64 0.45 3.44
CA PHE A 94 16.62 1.39 3.91
C PHE A 94 15.24 0.75 4.11
N CYS A 95 15.06 -0.55 3.87
CA CYS A 95 13.75 -1.18 3.99
C CYS A 95 13.42 -1.50 5.46
N PRO A 96 12.48 -0.78 6.11
CA PRO A 96 12.22 -0.98 7.53
C PRO A 96 11.49 -2.29 7.83
N THR A 97 10.82 -2.88 6.84
CA THR A 97 10.04 -4.11 6.99
C THR A 97 10.77 -5.36 6.52
N GLY A 98 11.97 -5.22 5.95
CA GLY A 98 12.68 -6.32 5.30
C GLY A 98 11.93 -6.89 4.10
N ALA A 99 11.11 -6.08 3.44
CA ALA A 99 10.49 -6.47 2.15
C ALA A 99 11.54 -6.55 1.05
N LEU A 100 12.53 -5.66 1.06
CA LEU A 100 13.70 -5.72 0.20
C LEU A 100 14.88 -6.20 1.04
N ASP A 101 15.56 -7.22 0.57
CA ASP A 101 16.73 -7.79 1.23
C ASP A 101 17.76 -8.26 0.20
N ILE A 102 19.00 -8.50 0.63
CA ILE A 102 20.05 -9.09 -0.20
C ILE A 102 20.13 -10.58 0.13
N ASP A 103 19.82 -11.43 -0.84
CA ASP A 103 20.09 -12.86 -0.71
C ASP A 103 21.60 -13.05 -0.64
N ARG A 104 22.10 -13.55 0.51
CA ARG A 104 23.54 -13.71 0.74
C ARG A 104 24.18 -14.83 -0.09
N SER A 105 23.39 -15.70 -0.68
CA SER A 105 23.87 -16.80 -1.53
C SER A 105 24.10 -16.36 -2.97
N THR A 106 23.20 -15.54 -3.53
CA THR A 106 23.31 -15.01 -4.90
C THR A 106 23.93 -13.62 -4.96
N MET A 107 23.92 -12.90 -3.82
CA MET A 107 24.25 -11.47 -3.71
C MET A 107 23.31 -10.57 -4.55
N GLU A 108 22.10 -11.06 -4.82
CA GLU A 108 21.06 -10.33 -5.55
C GLU A 108 19.99 -9.78 -4.59
N ILE A 109 19.29 -8.74 -5.03
CA ILE A 109 18.13 -8.22 -4.31
C ILE A 109 16.99 -9.23 -4.42
N SER A 110 16.27 -9.39 -3.32
CA SER A 110 15.00 -10.10 -3.26
C SER A 110 13.92 -9.12 -2.85
N PHE A 111 12.71 -9.28 -3.40
CA PHE A 111 11.58 -8.42 -3.06
C PHE A 111 10.34 -9.24 -2.67
N ASP A 112 10.05 -9.24 -1.37
CA ASP A 112 8.85 -9.83 -0.79
C ASP A 112 7.74 -8.77 -0.65
N ASN A 113 6.89 -8.71 -1.68
CA ASN A 113 5.75 -7.79 -1.73
C ASN A 113 4.78 -7.92 -0.56
N SER A 114 4.72 -9.09 0.10
CA SER A 114 3.82 -9.30 1.23
C SER A 114 4.22 -8.49 2.48
N LYS A 115 5.51 -8.18 2.61
CA LYS A 115 6.08 -7.37 3.71
C LYS A 115 6.12 -5.88 3.40
N CYS A 116 5.89 -5.49 2.16
CA CYS A 116 5.93 -4.08 1.76
C CYS A 116 4.77 -3.31 2.42
N VAL A 117 5.10 -2.14 2.98
CA VAL A 117 4.12 -1.18 3.54
C VAL A 117 4.06 0.12 2.74
N VAL A 118 4.72 0.14 1.58
CA VAL A 118 4.77 1.31 0.67
C VAL A 118 5.22 2.58 1.42
N CYS A 119 6.29 2.45 2.21
CA CYS A 119 6.86 3.59 2.92
C CYS A 119 7.42 4.65 1.95
N GLY A 120 7.92 4.22 0.79
CA GLY A 120 8.50 5.08 -0.25
C GLY A 120 10.03 5.18 -0.23
N MET A 121 10.68 4.75 0.86
CA MET A 121 12.14 4.88 1.02
C MET A 121 12.94 4.23 -0.10
N CYS A 122 12.46 3.08 -0.62
CA CYS A 122 13.12 2.40 -1.74
C CYS A 122 13.07 3.18 -3.06
N LEU A 123 12.09 4.07 -3.23
CA LEU A 123 11.97 4.96 -4.38
C LEU A 123 13.02 6.08 -4.29
N ASP A 124 13.10 6.68 -3.10
CA ASP A 124 13.99 7.82 -2.84
C ASP A 124 15.47 7.43 -2.86
N CYS A 125 15.81 6.27 -2.30
CA CYS A 125 17.19 5.84 -2.19
C CYS A 125 17.73 5.13 -3.45
N CYS A 126 16.89 4.81 -4.44
CA CYS A 126 17.31 4.05 -5.61
C CYS A 126 17.96 4.97 -6.65
N PRO A 127 19.29 4.90 -6.88
CA PRO A 127 19.98 5.83 -7.77
C PRO A 127 19.58 5.63 -9.25
N THR A 128 19.23 4.39 -9.63
CA THR A 128 18.80 4.06 -11.00
C THR A 128 17.29 4.19 -11.21
N ARG A 129 16.53 4.52 -10.15
CA ARG A 129 15.05 4.57 -10.17
C ARG A 129 14.40 3.26 -10.63
N ALA A 130 15.04 2.12 -10.30
CA ALA A 130 14.50 0.77 -10.55
C ALA A 130 13.26 0.44 -9.71
N MET A 131 13.03 1.16 -8.61
CA MET A 131 11.81 1.03 -7.80
C MET A 131 10.84 2.14 -8.20
N THR A 132 9.62 1.78 -8.58
CA THR A 132 8.55 2.72 -8.93
C THR A 132 7.26 2.38 -8.20
N VAL A 133 6.27 3.27 -8.28
CA VAL A 133 4.91 3.02 -7.78
C VAL A 133 3.92 3.07 -8.93
N PHE A 134 2.91 2.19 -8.92
CA PHE A 134 1.90 2.09 -9.99
C PHE A 134 0.97 3.32 -10.06
N PHE A 135 1.01 4.19 -9.06
CA PHE A 135 0.26 5.44 -9.00
C PHE A 135 1.12 6.51 -8.32
N ASN A 136 0.97 7.77 -8.74
CA ASN A 136 1.80 8.86 -8.26
C ASN A 136 1.43 9.19 -6.81
N ILE A 137 2.18 8.64 -5.85
CA ILE A 137 2.23 9.15 -4.48
C ILE A 137 3.02 10.44 -4.60
N ALA A 138 2.41 11.50 -5.12
CA ALA A 138 3.08 12.78 -5.21
C ALA A 138 3.38 13.22 -3.78
N ALA A 139 4.63 13.00 -3.36
CA ALA A 139 5.20 13.69 -2.22
C ALA A 139 4.90 15.19 -2.45
N PRO A 140 4.27 15.88 -1.50
CA PRO A 140 4.13 17.32 -1.63
C PRO A 140 5.56 17.88 -1.69
N LEU A 141 5.93 18.44 -2.84
CA LEU A 141 7.03 19.39 -2.93
C LEU A 141 6.77 20.55 -1.95
#